data_AF-A0A3L7T3I4-F1
#
_entry.id   AF-A0A3L7T3I4-F1
#
_cell.length_a   1.000
_cell.length_b   1.000
_cell.length_c   1.000
_cell.angle_alpha   90.00
_cell.angle_beta   90.00
_cell.angle_gamma   90.00
#
_symmetry.space_group_name_H-M   'P 1'
#
loop_
_entity.id
_entity.type
_entity.pdbx_description
1 polymer ?
#
loop_
_entity_poly.entity_id
_entity_poly.type
_entity_poly.pdbx_seq_one_letter_code
_entity_poly.pdbx_strand_id
1 'polypeptide(L)'
;STSAELEEFGAHWQLNMNSVVRELAHFLSGRGLGGGVAYLPGLCNSGAAYGVSANLGGYFPTPLVDNYDGNWDIYVVAHELGHNFGAPHTHNYAPPLDGCGSSPQDCTAADLDIGTIMSYCHICSGGVANVKLQFHPGNIASIEQRFAQMGCALTGPSVYPVTMNDRGNTVSAAPVLLDVLANEIEFNCEDLIIASFLETSVSGGAVTRSIGSGLGGRDQLLYTPPSGSYAGEDVFTYRVRDTSNQEMVATVFVDVMSVRIPENPVGATPQLDVSYYALVTPAVLPNFSSLTPYLSSTTADVNVVSTNGNFATSGRADDVGALYRGWVNIPTAGAWTFFTSSDDGSRLLIGNTVVVSNDGLHGMVEQSGTILLGAGKHAMRIEFFERTGGAGMVASWQGPAVAKAVMPASALFHGGADLASDLDNSGTVSGPDLSIMLSSWGNSGGPADVNRDGNVNAADLAVLLSAWTG
;
A
#
# COMPACT_ATOMS: atom_id res chain seq x y z
N SER A 1 17.09 -52.18 8.10
CA SER A 1 16.59 -51.24 7.07
C SER A 1 15.90 -50.10 7.76
N THR A 2 15.63 -49.01 7.06
CA THR A 2 14.82 -47.89 7.60
C THR A 2 13.43 -48.32 8.02
N SER A 3 12.77 -49.24 7.30
CA SER A 3 11.42 -49.74 7.67
C SER A 3 11.39 -50.42 9.04
N ALA A 4 12.36 -51.30 9.32
CA ALA A 4 12.45 -51.96 10.62
C ALA A 4 12.76 -50.96 11.75
N GLU A 5 13.60 -49.96 11.47
CA GLU A 5 13.93 -48.90 12.43
C GLU A 5 12.71 -48.01 12.71
N LEU A 6 11.87 -47.71 11.70
CA LEU A 6 10.63 -46.93 11.90
C LEU A 6 9.64 -47.67 12.81
N GLU A 7 9.49 -48.98 12.64
CA GLU A 7 8.65 -49.81 13.51
C GLU A 7 9.17 -49.85 14.95
N GLU A 8 10.48 -50.09 15.14
CA GLU A 8 11.11 -50.11 16.46
C GLU A 8 11.02 -48.74 17.16
N PHE A 9 11.35 -47.67 16.43
CA PHE A 9 11.28 -46.30 16.92
C PHE A 9 9.86 -45.91 17.33
N GLY A 10 8.88 -46.20 16.47
CA GLY A 10 7.46 -45.93 16.75
C GLY A 10 6.98 -46.68 17.99
N ALA A 11 7.25 -47.99 18.08
CA ALA A 11 6.88 -48.81 19.23
C ALA A 11 7.55 -48.33 20.53
N HIS A 12 8.84 -47.99 20.48
CA HIS A 12 9.56 -47.46 21.64
C HIS A 12 8.95 -46.14 22.12
N TRP A 13 8.69 -45.20 21.21
CA TRP A 13 8.12 -43.90 21.54
C TRP A 13 6.71 -44.00 22.13
N GLN A 14 5.86 -44.88 21.58
CA GLN A 14 4.51 -45.09 22.10
C GLN A 14 4.49 -45.67 23.52
N LEU A 15 5.51 -46.48 23.87
CA LEU A 15 5.60 -47.13 25.17
C LEU A 15 6.30 -46.27 26.24
N ASN A 16 7.26 -45.43 25.85
CA ASN A 16 8.20 -44.81 26.78
C ASN A 16 8.18 -43.26 26.79
N MET A 17 7.68 -42.61 25.75
CA MET A 17 7.76 -41.14 25.58
C MET A 17 6.40 -40.44 25.75
N ASN A 18 5.52 -41.04 26.55
CA ASN A 18 4.11 -40.65 26.70
C ASN A 18 3.93 -39.30 27.41
N SER A 19 4.97 -38.82 28.10
CA SER A 19 5.01 -37.52 28.78
C SER A 19 5.40 -36.36 27.86
N VAL A 20 5.85 -36.64 26.63
CA VAL A 20 6.25 -35.62 25.66
C VAL A 20 5.04 -35.26 24.79
N VAL A 21 4.57 -34.01 24.90
CA VAL A 21 3.55 -33.46 23.99
C VAL A 21 4.17 -33.25 22.62
N ARG A 22 3.57 -33.83 21.58
CA ARG A 22 4.07 -33.75 20.20
C ARG A 22 3.02 -34.18 19.17
N GLU A 23 3.16 -33.63 17.97
CA GLU A 23 2.38 -34.00 16.78
C GLU A 23 3.17 -34.91 15.83
N LEU A 24 4.51 -34.93 15.95
CA LEU A 24 5.42 -35.72 15.14
C LEU A 24 6.68 -36.10 15.93
N ALA A 25 7.26 -37.27 15.65
CA ALA A 25 8.60 -37.63 16.09
C ALA A 25 9.42 -38.13 14.90
N HIS A 26 10.66 -37.65 14.75
CA HIS A 26 11.54 -38.02 13.63
C HIS A 26 12.87 -38.54 14.16
N PHE A 27 13.32 -39.68 13.66
CA PHE A 27 14.58 -40.29 14.04
C PHE A 27 15.66 -40.01 13.00
N LEU A 28 16.76 -39.39 13.43
CA LEU A 28 17.91 -39.06 12.58
C LEU A 28 19.06 -40.03 12.88
N SER A 29 19.56 -40.72 11.85
CA SER A 29 20.57 -41.76 12.02
C SER A 29 21.71 -41.64 11.02
N GLY A 30 22.96 -41.67 11.51
CA GLY A 30 24.14 -41.81 10.66
C GLY A 30 24.38 -43.25 10.15
N ARG A 31 23.56 -44.22 10.58
CA ARG A 31 23.70 -45.63 10.17
C ARG A 31 23.30 -45.78 8.70
N GLY A 32 24.01 -46.63 7.95
CA GLY A 32 23.67 -46.99 6.56
C GLY A 32 22.45 -47.92 6.51
N LEU A 33 21.23 -47.36 6.59
CA LEU A 33 19.98 -48.12 6.64
C LEU A 33 19.20 -48.14 5.32
N GLY A 34 19.67 -47.39 4.31
CA GLY A 34 19.16 -47.46 2.94
C GLY A 34 18.24 -46.32 2.51
N GLY A 35 18.21 -45.19 3.22
CA GLY A 35 17.41 -44.03 2.82
C GLY A 35 16.68 -43.35 3.97
N GLY A 36 15.48 -42.85 3.69
CA GLY A 36 14.48 -42.50 4.69
C GLY A 36 13.23 -43.37 4.56
N VAL A 37 12.35 -43.27 5.55
CA VAL A 37 10.96 -43.77 5.47
C VAL A 37 10.09 -43.02 6.47
N ALA A 38 8.89 -42.64 6.06
CA ALA A 38 7.90 -42.00 6.90
C ALA A 38 6.48 -42.47 6.57
N TYR A 39 5.57 -42.33 7.53
CA TYR A 39 4.15 -42.52 7.28
C TYR A 39 3.55 -41.33 6.51
N LEU A 40 2.60 -41.63 5.64
CA LEU A 40 1.85 -40.66 4.85
C LEU A 40 0.32 -40.85 5.04
N PRO A 41 -0.41 -39.87 5.60
CA PRO A 41 0.08 -38.73 6.38
C PRO A 41 0.45 -39.14 7.81
N GLY A 42 1.39 -38.43 8.42
CA GLY A 42 1.84 -38.66 9.80
C GLY A 42 1.36 -37.63 10.81
N LEU A 43 1.20 -36.36 10.39
CA LEU A 43 0.91 -35.25 11.30
C LEU A 43 -0.44 -35.42 12.02
N CYS A 44 -0.44 -35.20 13.35
CA CYS A 44 -1.59 -35.37 14.26
C CYS A 44 -2.26 -36.75 14.20
N ASN A 45 -1.50 -37.80 13.88
CA ASN A 45 -1.95 -39.18 13.96
C ASN A 45 -0.99 -39.96 14.86
N SER A 46 -1.30 -40.11 16.15
CA SER A 46 -0.38 -40.72 17.13
C SER A 46 0.11 -42.15 16.79
N GLY A 47 -0.65 -42.88 15.95
CA GLY A 47 -0.28 -44.19 15.42
C GLY A 47 0.67 -44.15 14.23
N ALA A 48 0.75 -43.03 13.52
CA ALA A 48 1.53 -42.85 12.28
C ALA A 48 2.42 -41.59 12.30
N ALA A 49 2.58 -40.92 13.44
CA ALA A 49 3.35 -39.68 13.58
C ALA A 49 4.86 -39.92 13.69
N TYR A 50 5.42 -40.69 12.76
CA TYR A 50 6.83 -41.10 12.77
C TYR A 50 7.49 -41.02 11.40
N GLY A 51 8.77 -40.66 11.40
CA GLY A 51 9.67 -40.70 10.26
C GLY A 51 11.08 -41.09 10.69
N VAL A 52 11.84 -41.69 9.78
CA VAL A 52 13.25 -42.05 9.96
C VAL A 52 14.03 -41.56 8.75
N SER A 53 15.12 -40.83 9.00
CA SER A 53 16.09 -40.47 7.98
C SER A 53 17.45 -41.05 8.35
N ALA A 54 18.04 -41.82 7.44
CA ALA A 54 19.28 -42.52 7.68
C ALA A 54 20.39 -42.11 6.69
N ASN A 55 21.55 -42.75 6.81
CA ASN A 55 22.74 -42.46 6.01
C ASN A 55 23.24 -41.00 6.17
N LEU A 56 22.92 -40.35 7.29
CA LEU A 56 23.26 -38.94 7.50
C LEU A 56 24.76 -38.75 7.73
N GLY A 57 25.35 -37.77 7.02
CA GLY A 57 26.77 -37.41 7.12
C GLY A 57 27.06 -36.25 8.06
N GLY A 58 26.04 -35.52 8.50
CA GLY A 58 26.16 -34.26 9.24
C GLY A 58 26.64 -33.11 8.36
N TYR A 59 26.37 -33.14 7.05
CA TYR A 59 26.86 -32.16 6.08
C TYR A 59 25.80 -31.73 5.07
N PHE A 60 25.75 -30.43 4.82
CA PHE A 60 25.03 -29.78 3.72
C PHE A 60 25.70 -28.41 3.44
N PRO A 61 25.60 -27.88 2.21
CA PRO A 61 26.24 -26.61 1.86
C PRO A 61 25.65 -25.44 2.66
N THR A 62 26.47 -24.43 2.96
CA THR A 62 26.05 -23.17 3.58
C THR A 62 26.63 -21.99 2.77
N PRO A 63 25.81 -21.17 2.08
CA PRO A 63 24.34 -21.25 1.99
C PRO A 63 23.85 -22.52 1.28
N LEU A 64 22.57 -22.85 1.44
CA LEU A 64 21.95 -23.96 0.71
C LEU A 64 22.03 -23.71 -0.79
N VAL A 65 22.31 -24.76 -1.56
CA VAL A 65 22.44 -24.72 -3.02
C VAL A 65 21.63 -25.85 -3.61
N ASP A 66 20.82 -25.56 -4.63
CA ASP A 66 20.12 -26.57 -5.42
C ASP A 66 21.10 -27.50 -6.16
N ASN A 67 20.63 -28.69 -6.54
CA ASN A 67 21.35 -29.57 -7.46
C ASN A 67 22.79 -29.91 -7.04
N TYR A 68 23.00 -30.16 -5.74
CA TYR A 68 24.32 -30.44 -5.18
C TYR A 68 24.38 -31.84 -4.56
N ASP A 69 25.40 -32.63 -4.90
CA ASP A 69 25.57 -34.01 -4.43
C ASP A 69 25.65 -34.14 -2.91
N GLY A 70 26.10 -33.10 -2.21
CA GLY A 70 26.17 -33.06 -0.76
C GLY A 70 24.84 -32.77 -0.05
N ASN A 71 23.72 -32.69 -0.78
CA ASN A 71 22.41 -32.36 -0.19
C ASN A 71 21.69 -33.55 0.45
N TRP A 72 22.30 -34.75 0.52
CA TRP A 72 21.61 -35.96 1.01
C TRP A 72 20.87 -35.73 2.34
N ASP A 73 21.55 -35.18 3.34
CA ASP A 73 21.00 -35.00 4.69
C ASP A 73 19.75 -34.11 4.69
N ILE A 74 19.82 -32.94 4.03
CA ILE A 74 18.68 -32.03 3.96
C ILE A 74 17.56 -32.59 3.09
N TYR A 75 17.91 -33.24 1.97
CA TYR A 75 16.97 -33.87 1.05
C TYR A 75 16.16 -34.95 1.75
N VAL A 76 16.83 -35.95 2.36
CA VAL A 76 16.14 -37.11 2.93
C VAL A 76 15.29 -36.72 4.13
N VAL A 77 15.72 -35.76 4.95
CA VAL A 77 14.92 -35.27 6.07
C VAL A 77 13.68 -34.52 5.55
N ALA A 78 13.86 -33.61 4.59
CA ALA A 78 12.74 -32.86 4.02
C ALA A 78 11.75 -33.77 3.26
N HIS A 79 12.24 -34.81 2.57
CA HIS A 79 11.44 -35.79 1.84
C HIS A 79 10.51 -36.56 2.80
N GLU A 80 11.08 -37.12 3.86
CA GLU A 80 10.31 -37.90 4.83
C GLU A 80 9.34 -37.01 5.63
N LEU A 81 9.74 -35.78 5.97
CA LEU A 81 8.81 -34.80 6.53
C LEU A 81 7.69 -34.46 5.55
N GLY A 82 7.98 -34.34 4.25
CA GLY A 82 6.96 -34.15 3.21
C GLY A 82 5.85 -35.20 3.28
N HIS A 83 6.20 -36.48 3.44
CA HIS A 83 5.22 -37.55 3.67
C HIS A 83 4.40 -37.36 4.95
N ASN A 84 5.07 -37.06 6.06
CA ASN A 84 4.35 -36.82 7.31
C ASN A 84 3.35 -35.64 7.20
N PHE A 85 3.68 -34.64 6.40
CA PHE A 85 2.87 -33.46 6.14
C PHE A 85 1.82 -33.65 5.03
N GLY A 86 1.75 -34.84 4.42
CA GLY A 86 0.67 -35.20 3.49
C GLY A 86 1.06 -35.17 2.01
N ALA A 87 2.34 -35.01 1.66
CA ALA A 87 2.79 -35.07 0.27
C ALA A 87 3.09 -36.52 -0.18
N PRO A 88 2.42 -37.04 -1.22
CA PRO A 88 2.88 -38.21 -1.97
C PRO A 88 4.13 -37.90 -2.81
N HIS A 89 4.78 -38.93 -3.33
CA HIS A 89 5.79 -38.72 -4.37
C HIS A 89 5.17 -38.08 -5.62
N THR A 90 5.93 -37.28 -6.34
CA THR A 90 5.49 -36.57 -7.56
C THR A 90 4.89 -37.51 -8.62
N HIS A 91 5.42 -38.73 -8.76
CA HIS A 91 4.92 -39.74 -9.70
C HIS A 91 3.65 -40.47 -9.23
N ASN A 92 3.22 -40.30 -7.97
CA ASN A 92 1.98 -40.88 -7.44
C ASN A 92 0.75 -39.99 -7.69
N TYR A 93 0.92 -38.79 -8.24
CA TYR A 93 -0.20 -37.92 -8.62
C TYR A 93 -0.86 -38.37 -9.93
N ALA A 94 -2.09 -37.92 -10.17
CA ALA A 94 -2.84 -38.20 -11.39
C ALA A 94 -3.30 -36.88 -12.05
N PRO A 95 -2.65 -36.42 -13.15
CA PRO A 95 -1.43 -36.98 -13.75
C PRO A 95 -0.18 -36.79 -12.85
N PRO A 96 0.92 -37.53 -13.09
CA PRO A 96 2.20 -37.31 -12.41
C PRO A 96 2.64 -35.84 -12.49
N LEU A 97 3.17 -35.30 -11.38
CA LEU A 97 3.64 -33.92 -11.30
C LEU A 97 4.97 -33.72 -12.02
N ASP A 98 5.80 -34.76 -12.05
CA ASP A 98 7.04 -34.82 -12.81
C ASP A 98 7.20 -36.20 -13.46
N GLY A 99 8.24 -36.31 -14.30
CA GLY A 99 8.63 -37.56 -14.95
C GLY A 99 9.78 -38.26 -14.23
N CYS A 100 9.77 -38.30 -12.90
CA CYS A 100 10.75 -39.06 -12.13
C CYS A 100 10.07 -40.12 -11.25
N GLY A 101 10.18 -41.37 -11.66
CA GLY A 101 9.56 -42.53 -11.01
C GLY A 101 10.39 -43.80 -11.16
N SER A 102 10.04 -44.87 -10.44
CA SER A 102 10.84 -46.11 -10.38
C SER A 102 10.22 -47.33 -11.09
N SER A 103 9.00 -47.24 -11.64
CA SER A 103 8.35 -48.39 -12.27
C SER A 103 7.31 -48.00 -13.35
N PRO A 104 7.70 -47.86 -14.64
CA PRO A 104 9.08 -47.97 -15.14
C PRO A 104 9.95 -46.80 -14.65
N GLN A 105 11.28 -46.99 -14.65
CA GLN A 105 12.17 -45.89 -14.32
C GLN A 105 12.01 -44.77 -15.35
N ASP A 106 11.65 -43.59 -14.88
CA ASP A 106 11.56 -42.37 -15.66
C ASP A 106 12.56 -41.37 -15.07
N CYS A 107 13.39 -40.80 -15.94
CA CYS A 107 14.41 -39.81 -15.58
C CYS A 107 14.24 -38.52 -16.38
N THR A 108 13.13 -38.36 -17.10
CA THR A 108 12.89 -37.18 -17.97
C THR A 108 12.93 -35.87 -17.18
N ALA A 109 12.44 -35.86 -15.93
CA ALA A 109 12.55 -34.69 -15.07
C ALA A 109 13.98 -34.43 -14.56
N ALA A 110 14.81 -35.47 -14.41
CA ALA A 110 16.23 -35.31 -14.10
C ALA A 110 17.01 -34.73 -15.30
N ASP A 111 16.71 -35.23 -16.51
CA ASP A 111 17.34 -34.77 -17.77
C ASP A 111 17.03 -33.29 -18.08
N LEU A 112 15.91 -32.78 -17.57
CA LEU A 112 15.46 -31.40 -17.73
C LEU A 112 15.80 -30.49 -16.55
N ASP A 113 16.49 -31.01 -15.51
CA ASP A 113 16.80 -30.28 -14.29
C ASP A 113 15.55 -29.69 -13.58
N ILE A 114 14.50 -30.49 -13.44
CA ILE A 114 13.24 -30.06 -12.77
C ILE A 114 12.85 -30.93 -11.58
N GLY A 115 13.71 -31.86 -11.16
CA GLY A 115 13.47 -32.71 -9.98
C GLY A 115 13.32 -31.90 -8.69
N THR A 116 12.37 -32.29 -7.85
CA THR A 116 12.05 -31.63 -6.56
C THR A 116 12.12 -32.61 -5.39
N ILE A 117 11.98 -32.14 -4.15
CA ILE A 117 12.19 -32.96 -2.94
C ILE A 117 11.39 -34.29 -2.97
N MET A 118 10.13 -34.29 -3.39
CA MET A 118 9.30 -35.51 -3.41
C MET A 118 9.48 -36.35 -4.69
N SER A 119 10.49 -36.04 -5.48
CA SER A 119 10.81 -36.72 -6.72
C SER A 119 11.75 -37.90 -6.51
N TYR A 120 11.65 -38.87 -7.42
CA TYR A 120 12.61 -39.97 -7.52
C TYR A 120 13.79 -39.64 -8.44
N CYS A 121 14.00 -38.39 -8.86
CA CYS A 121 15.16 -38.06 -9.70
C CYS A 121 16.52 -38.43 -9.07
N HIS A 122 16.58 -38.58 -7.74
CA HIS A 122 17.79 -39.01 -7.04
C HIS A 122 18.25 -40.45 -7.35
N ILE A 123 17.37 -41.31 -7.90
CA ILE A 123 17.74 -42.67 -8.34
C ILE A 123 18.27 -42.70 -9.79
N CYS A 124 18.22 -41.57 -10.49
CA CYS A 124 18.78 -41.41 -11.83
C CYS A 124 20.29 -41.13 -11.77
N SER A 125 20.97 -41.21 -12.92
CA SER A 125 22.38 -40.80 -13.04
C SER A 125 22.53 -39.35 -12.59
N GLY A 126 23.46 -39.07 -11.67
CA GLY A 126 23.60 -37.76 -11.03
C GLY A 126 23.12 -37.72 -9.57
N GLY A 127 22.40 -38.74 -9.09
CA GLY A 127 22.09 -38.85 -7.67
C GLY A 127 21.27 -37.67 -7.15
N VAL A 128 21.54 -37.25 -5.92
CA VAL A 128 20.82 -36.14 -5.27
C VAL A 128 21.04 -34.79 -5.96
N ALA A 129 22.09 -34.62 -6.78
CA ALA A 129 22.25 -33.41 -7.59
C ALA A 129 21.15 -33.23 -8.65
N ASN A 130 20.32 -34.24 -8.91
CA ASN A 130 19.14 -34.11 -9.76
C ASN A 130 17.93 -33.47 -9.05
N VAL A 131 18.08 -33.04 -7.79
CA VAL A 131 16.98 -32.52 -6.96
C VAL A 131 17.24 -31.08 -6.51
N LYS A 132 16.27 -30.21 -6.77
CA LYS A 132 16.17 -28.86 -6.21
C LYS A 132 15.57 -28.92 -4.80
N LEU A 133 16.08 -28.09 -3.89
CA LEU A 133 15.67 -28.01 -2.49
C LEU A 133 14.35 -27.25 -2.31
N GLN A 134 13.33 -27.65 -3.08
CA GLN A 134 11.98 -27.12 -3.05
C GLN A 134 10.97 -28.24 -3.23
N PHE A 135 9.76 -28.06 -2.71
CA PHE A 135 8.61 -28.90 -3.02
C PHE A 135 7.99 -28.50 -4.36
N HIS A 136 7.48 -29.46 -5.13
CA HIS A 136 6.68 -29.14 -6.30
C HIS A 136 5.40 -28.39 -5.87
N PRO A 137 4.87 -27.42 -6.65
CA PRO A 137 3.61 -26.74 -6.31
C PRO A 137 2.43 -27.68 -5.99
N GLY A 138 2.35 -28.82 -6.67
CA GLY A 138 1.37 -29.87 -6.37
C GLY A 138 1.56 -30.55 -5.01
N ASN A 139 2.80 -30.71 -4.54
CA ASN A 139 3.09 -31.17 -3.17
C ASN A 139 2.70 -30.12 -2.14
N ILE A 140 3.01 -28.85 -2.40
CA ILE A 140 2.61 -27.73 -1.54
C ILE A 140 1.09 -27.73 -1.39
N ALA A 141 0.33 -27.85 -2.48
CA ALA A 141 -1.12 -27.93 -2.43
C ALA A 141 -1.64 -29.11 -1.60
N SER A 142 -0.99 -30.28 -1.66
CA SER A 142 -1.36 -31.43 -0.81
C SER A 142 -1.07 -31.20 0.68
N ILE A 143 0.06 -30.55 0.99
CA ILE A 143 0.42 -30.17 2.36
C ILE A 143 -0.57 -29.14 2.90
N GLU A 144 -0.89 -28.10 2.13
CA GLU A 144 -1.88 -27.08 2.48
C GLU A 144 -3.26 -27.70 2.69
N GLN A 145 -3.68 -28.62 1.81
CA GLN A 145 -4.93 -29.35 1.97
C GLN A 145 -4.93 -30.19 3.25
N ARG A 146 -3.80 -30.81 3.60
CA ARG A 146 -3.66 -31.57 4.85
C ARG A 146 -3.84 -30.65 6.05
N PHE A 147 -3.15 -29.51 6.09
CA PHE A 147 -3.32 -28.53 7.17
C PHE A 147 -4.75 -28.01 7.28
N ALA A 148 -5.42 -27.72 6.16
CA ALA A 148 -6.80 -27.25 6.15
C ALA A 148 -7.81 -28.27 6.73
N GLN A 149 -7.48 -29.57 6.72
CA GLN A 149 -8.31 -30.63 7.30
C GLN A 149 -8.00 -30.89 8.77
N MET A 150 -6.96 -30.29 9.32
CA MET A 150 -6.49 -30.52 10.67
C MET A 150 -7.00 -29.42 11.59
N GLY A 151 -7.53 -29.81 12.75
CA GLY A 151 -7.76 -28.88 13.84
C GLY A 151 -6.43 -28.48 14.45
N CYS A 152 -6.27 -27.19 14.73
CA CYS A 152 -5.17 -26.68 15.53
C CYS A 152 -5.62 -26.75 17.01
N ALA A 153 -5.03 -27.68 17.78
CA ALA A 153 -5.45 -27.98 19.16
C ALA A 153 -4.46 -27.47 20.23
N LEU A 154 -3.39 -26.79 19.81
CA LEU A 154 -2.48 -26.12 20.72
C LEU A 154 -3.15 -24.85 21.23
N THR A 155 -3.73 -24.90 22.43
CA THR A 155 -4.35 -23.76 23.11
C THR A 155 -3.87 -23.68 24.56
N GLY A 156 -4.05 -22.54 25.21
CA GLY A 156 -3.67 -22.32 26.59
C GLY A 156 -2.50 -21.35 26.79
N PRO A 157 -2.25 -20.92 28.04
CA PRO A 157 -1.40 -19.78 28.38
C PRO A 157 0.12 -20.10 28.31
N SER A 158 0.53 -21.05 27.49
CA SER A 158 1.93 -21.50 27.45
C SER A 158 2.86 -20.49 26.77
N VAL A 159 2.33 -19.62 25.90
CA VAL A 159 3.11 -18.64 25.14
C VAL A 159 2.28 -17.38 24.91
N TYR A 160 2.78 -16.24 25.39
CA TYR A 160 2.17 -14.94 25.11
C TYR A 160 2.23 -14.62 23.61
N PRO A 161 1.22 -13.92 23.05
CA PRO A 161 1.31 -13.41 21.70
C PRO A 161 2.52 -12.48 21.56
N VAL A 162 3.16 -12.49 20.39
CA VAL A 162 4.20 -11.51 20.08
C VAL A 162 3.56 -10.36 19.33
N THR A 163 3.60 -9.19 19.97
CA THR A 163 3.07 -7.95 19.41
C THR A 163 4.16 -7.13 18.73
N MET A 164 3.86 -6.61 17.56
CA MET A 164 4.72 -5.78 16.73
C MET A 164 4.14 -4.37 16.66
N ASN A 165 5.00 -3.35 16.65
CA ASN A 165 4.51 -1.98 16.49
C ASN A 165 4.02 -1.76 15.06
N ASP A 166 2.95 -0.98 14.93
CA ASP A 166 2.36 -0.61 13.65
C ASP A 166 2.77 0.79 13.22
N ARG A 167 2.76 1.01 11.91
CA ARG A 167 2.87 2.35 11.31
C ARG A 167 1.77 2.59 10.28
N GLY A 168 1.09 3.72 10.41
CA GLY A 168 0.10 4.21 9.47
C GLY A 168 0.47 5.58 8.92
N ASN A 169 -0.10 5.94 7.77
CA ASN A 169 0.04 7.27 7.19
C ASN A 169 -1.34 7.83 6.90
N THR A 170 -1.52 9.13 7.12
CA THR A 170 -2.70 9.86 6.67
C THR A 170 -2.36 11.30 6.36
N VAL A 171 -3.34 12.09 5.94
CA VAL A 171 -3.21 13.54 5.79
C VAL A 171 -4.03 14.25 6.86
N SER A 172 -3.71 15.53 7.12
CA SER A 172 -4.46 16.34 8.09
C SER A 172 -5.97 16.28 7.85
N ALA A 173 -6.76 16.06 8.90
CA ALA A 173 -8.21 15.91 8.89
C ALA A 173 -8.78 14.70 8.12
N ALA A 174 -7.95 13.74 7.67
CA ALA A 174 -8.41 12.50 7.04
C ALA A 174 -8.24 11.29 7.99
N PRO A 175 -9.30 10.56 8.32
CA PRO A 175 -9.20 9.30 9.07
C PRO A 175 -8.49 8.19 8.28
N VAL A 176 -7.87 7.24 8.99
CA VAL A 176 -7.26 6.03 8.42
C VAL A 176 -7.59 4.80 9.26
N LEU A 177 -7.88 3.69 8.58
CA LEU A 177 -8.06 2.37 9.20
C LEU A 177 -6.70 1.66 9.30
N LEU A 178 -6.42 1.12 10.49
CA LEU A 178 -5.17 0.45 10.85
C LEU A 178 -5.48 -0.99 11.27
N ASP A 179 -4.95 -1.95 10.51
CA ASP A 179 -5.08 -3.38 10.80
C ASP A 179 -3.99 -3.84 11.77
N VAL A 180 -4.15 -3.44 13.02
CA VAL A 180 -3.17 -3.66 14.11
C VAL A 180 -3.02 -5.12 14.53
N LEU A 181 -3.80 -6.04 13.94
CA LEU A 181 -3.67 -7.49 14.17
C LEU A 181 -2.98 -8.20 12.98
N ALA A 182 -2.65 -7.49 11.90
CA ALA A 182 -2.18 -8.10 10.66
C ALA A 182 -0.76 -8.68 10.75
N ASN A 183 0.09 -8.13 11.61
CA ASN A 183 1.50 -8.48 11.81
C ASN A 183 1.76 -9.17 13.15
N GLU A 184 0.71 -9.45 13.91
CA GLU A 184 0.81 -10.10 15.21
C GLU A 184 1.01 -11.59 15.05
N ILE A 185 1.85 -12.16 15.92
CA ILE A 185 2.21 -13.56 15.87
C ILE A 185 1.59 -14.25 17.08
N GLU A 186 0.69 -15.19 16.80
CA GLU A 186 0.23 -16.18 17.76
C GLU A 186 0.96 -17.51 17.49
N PHE A 187 1.49 -18.12 18.54
CA PHE A 187 2.22 -19.39 18.47
C PHE A 187 1.31 -20.59 18.74
N ASN A 188 0.07 -20.33 19.10
CA ASN A 188 -0.96 -21.31 19.36
C ASN A 188 -2.12 -21.11 18.36
N CYS A 189 -3.23 -21.79 18.59
CA CYS A 189 -4.37 -21.86 17.70
C CYS A 189 -5.49 -20.88 18.06
N GLU A 190 -5.20 -19.92 18.93
CA GLU A 190 -6.18 -18.99 19.47
C GLU A 190 -6.30 -17.75 18.59
N ASP A 191 -7.50 -17.18 18.54
CA ASP A 191 -7.72 -15.93 17.85
C ASP A 191 -7.20 -14.77 18.70
N LEU A 192 -6.55 -13.82 18.04
CA LEU A 192 -6.19 -12.55 18.63
C LEU A 192 -7.33 -11.55 18.48
N ILE A 193 -7.60 -10.82 19.56
CA ILE A 193 -8.52 -9.70 19.56
C ILE A 193 -7.83 -8.43 20.04
N ILE A 194 -8.38 -7.29 19.63
CA ILE A 194 -8.08 -6.02 20.28
C ILE A 194 -8.82 -6.03 21.63
N ALA A 195 -8.11 -6.08 22.75
CA ALA A 195 -8.70 -6.04 24.08
C ALA A 195 -9.05 -4.62 24.51
N SER A 196 -8.14 -3.66 24.28
CA SER A 196 -8.34 -2.25 24.60
C SER A 196 -7.37 -1.37 23.81
N PHE A 197 -7.60 -0.07 23.80
CA PHE A 197 -6.74 0.93 23.17
C PHE A 197 -6.95 2.29 23.85
N LEU A 198 -6.00 3.21 23.67
CA LEU A 198 -6.22 4.60 24.06
C LEU A 198 -7.16 5.25 23.04
N GLU A 199 -8.32 5.76 23.49
CA GLU A 199 -9.30 6.44 22.64
C GLU A 199 -8.82 7.82 22.16
N THR A 200 -7.75 8.34 22.77
CA THR A 200 -7.09 9.58 22.39
C THR A 200 -5.59 9.35 22.29
N SER A 201 -5.00 9.69 21.16
CA SER A 201 -3.56 9.63 20.93
C SER A 201 -2.81 10.73 21.68
N VAL A 202 -1.48 10.64 21.69
CA VAL A 202 -0.60 11.60 22.37
C VAL A 202 -0.85 13.04 21.89
N SER A 203 -1.13 13.23 20.60
CA SER A 203 -1.35 14.56 20.01
C SER A 203 -2.82 14.98 19.96
N GLY A 204 -3.74 14.19 20.54
CA GLY A 204 -5.16 14.53 20.65
C GLY A 204 -6.05 14.01 19.50
N GLY A 205 -5.53 13.12 18.66
CA GLY A 205 -6.32 12.41 17.65
C GLY A 205 -7.26 11.39 18.29
N ALA A 206 -8.42 11.16 17.69
CA ALA A 206 -9.41 10.21 18.19
C ALA A 206 -9.17 8.81 17.61
N VAL A 207 -9.20 7.79 18.46
CA VAL A 207 -9.08 6.38 18.06
C VAL A 207 -10.39 5.68 18.40
N THR A 208 -10.96 4.98 17.42
CA THR A 208 -12.19 4.20 17.59
C THR A 208 -12.03 2.82 17.00
N ARG A 209 -12.81 1.84 17.48
CA ARG A 209 -12.79 0.49 16.93
C ARG A 209 -13.69 0.40 15.69
N SER A 210 -13.18 -0.17 14.63
CA SER A 210 -13.93 -0.55 13.44
C SER A 210 -14.17 -2.06 13.47
N ILE A 211 -15.41 -2.48 13.74
CA ILE A 211 -15.74 -3.89 13.97
C ILE A 211 -15.82 -4.65 12.64
N GLY A 212 -15.05 -5.73 12.54
CA GLY A 212 -15.08 -6.65 11.40
C GLY A 212 -14.73 -6.05 10.03
N SER A 213 -14.03 -4.92 9.99
CA SER A 213 -13.61 -4.24 8.76
C SER A 213 -12.32 -4.80 8.14
N GLY A 214 -11.56 -5.58 8.90
CA GLY A 214 -10.32 -6.20 8.46
C GLY A 214 -10.50 -7.52 7.72
N LEU A 215 -9.40 -8.04 7.18
CA LEU A 215 -9.38 -9.33 6.49
C LEU A 215 -9.83 -10.46 7.43
N GLY A 216 -10.70 -11.34 6.94
CA GLY A 216 -11.27 -12.41 7.76
C GLY A 216 -12.29 -11.95 8.80
N GLY A 217 -12.73 -10.69 8.75
CA GLY A 217 -13.72 -10.14 9.69
C GLY A 217 -13.14 -9.76 11.05
N ARG A 218 -11.82 -9.57 11.14
CA ARG A 218 -11.17 -9.04 12.36
C ARG A 218 -11.39 -7.53 12.51
N ASP A 219 -11.33 -7.07 13.75
CA ASP A 219 -11.45 -5.65 14.09
C ASP A 219 -10.20 -4.87 13.64
N GLN A 220 -10.40 -3.61 13.27
CA GLN A 220 -9.34 -2.63 13.00
C GLN A 220 -9.50 -1.41 13.92
N LEU A 221 -8.48 -0.55 13.99
CA LEU A 221 -8.58 0.75 14.65
C LEU A 221 -8.70 1.86 13.62
N LEU A 222 -9.74 2.70 13.75
CA LEU A 222 -9.90 3.93 12.98
C LEU A 222 -9.26 5.07 13.77
N TYR A 223 -8.14 5.58 13.27
CA TYR A 223 -7.49 6.78 13.76
C TYR A 223 -7.99 8.00 12.98
N THR A 224 -8.41 9.04 13.71
CA THR A 224 -8.77 10.36 13.17
C THR A 224 -7.78 11.38 13.72
N PRO A 225 -7.04 12.10 12.85
CA PRO A 225 -6.09 13.12 13.29
C PRO A 225 -6.73 14.18 14.20
N PRO A 226 -5.92 14.85 15.05
CA PRO A 226 -6.38 16.03 15.79
C PRO A 226 -7.07 17.04 14.86
N SER A 227 -8.04 17.79 15.39
CA SER A 227 -8.72 18.84 14.62
C SER A 227 -7.73 19.91 14.15
N GLY A 228 -8.04 20.56 13.02
CA GLY A 228 -7.19 21.58 12.41
C GLY A 228 -6.18 21.01 11.40
N SER A 229 -5.05 21.69 11.22
CA SER A 229 -4.00 21.36 10.24
C SER A 229 -2.85 20.56 10.83
N TYR A 230 -3.09 19.77 11.88
CA TYR A 230 -2.04 18.99 12.51
C TYR A 230 -1.30 18.17 11.45
N ALA A 231 0.03 18.30 11.47
CA ALA A 231 0.95 17.52 10.66
C ALA A 231 2.15 17.16 11.53
N GLY A 232 2.57 15.90 11.47
CA GLY A 232 3.55 15.32 12.37
C GLY A 232 3.23 13.88 12.69
N GLU A 233 4.14 13.22 13.39
CA GLU A 233 3.92 11.87 13.91
C GLU A 233 2.99 11.94 15.13
N ASP A 234 1.99 11.08 15.18
CA ASP A 234 1.15 10.86 16.36
C ASP A 234 1.24 9.40 16.82
N VAL A 235 0.97 9.17 18.10
CA VAL A 235 1.25 7.87 18.74
C VAL A 235 0.13 7.48 19.70
N PHE A 236 -0.23 6.20 19.69
CA PHE A 236 -1.08 5.60 20.73
C PHE A 236 -0.75 4.11 20.92
N THR A 237 -1.23 3.52 22.01
CA THR A 237 -1.01 2.10 22.32
C THR A 237 -2.32 1.32 22.32
N TYR A 238 -2.25 0.04 22.00
CA TYR A 238 -3.35 -0.92 22.13
C TYR A 238 -2.88 -2.19 22.83
N ARG A 239 -3.85 -2.99 23.29
CA ARG A 239 -3.64 -4.30 23.89
C ARG A 239 -4.22 -5.37 23.00
N VAL A 240 -3.39 -6.34 22.65
CA VAL A 240 -3.80 -7.60 22.05
C VAL A 240 -4.11 -8.59 23.16
N ARG A 241 -5.13 -9.43 22.95
CA ARG A 241 -5.46 -10.54 23.85
C ARG A 241 -5.81 -11.78 23.07
N ASP A 242 -5.35 -12.93 23.54
CA ASP A 242 -5.77 -14.25 23.05
C ASP A 242 -7.05 -14.74 23.78
N THR A 243 -7.54 -15.94 23.43
CA THR A 243 -8.73 -16.52 24.09
C THR A 243 -8.44 -17.04 25.51
N SER A 244 -7.17 -17.25 25.84
CA SER A 244 -6.64 -17.63 27.14
C SER A 244 -6.40 -16.44 28.10
N ASN A 245 -6.73 -15.22 27.68
CA ASN A 245 -6.56 -13.96 28.42
C ASN A 245 -5.11 -13.53 28.68
N GLN A 246 -4.17 -13.97 27.85
CA GLN A 246 -2.83 -13.39 27.81
C GLN A 246 -2.87 -12.08 27.03
N GLU A 247 -2.22 -11.05 27.56
CA GLU A 247 -2.21 -9.73 26.95
C GLU A 247 -0.81 -9.22 26.72
N MET A 248 -0.65 -8.50 25.61
CA MET A 248 0.55 -7.75 25.27
C MET A 248 0.17 -6.38 24.74
N VAL A 249 1.10 -5.42 24.86
CA VAL A 249 0.92 -4.03 24.44
C VAL A 249 1.79 -3.78 23.22
N ALA A 250 1.20 -3.20 22.19
CA ALA A 250 1.93 -2.64 21.05
C ALA A 250 1.63 -1.14 20.87
N THR A 251 2.49 -0.49 20.10
CA THR A 251 2.42 0.94 19.80
C THR A 251 2.12 1.15 18.33
N VAL A 252 1.23 2.08 18.04
CA VAL A 252 0.91 2.55 16.70
C VAL A 252 1.51 3.93 16.51
N PHE A 253 2.28 4.10 15.43
CA PHE A 253 2.80 5.39 14.96
C PHE A 253 2.00 5.83 13.72
N VAL A 254 1.51 7.06 13.68
CA VAL A 254 0.78 7.59 12.52
C VAL A 254 1.45 8.86 12.02
N ASP A 255 2.00 8.82 10.81
CA ASP A 255 2.52 10.01 10.16
C ASP A 255 1.39 10.80 9.51
N VAL A 256 1.08 11.99 10.03
CA VAL A 256 0.08 12.90 9.48
C VAL A 256 0.76 13.93 8.58
N MET A 257 0.52 13.84 7.27
CA MET A 257 1.07 14.76 6.29
C MET A 257 0.22 16.04 6.18
N SER A 258 0.86 17.20 6.05
CA SER A 258 0.17 18.46 5.81
C SER A 258 -0.45 18.50 4.42
N VAL A 259 -1.72 18.90 4.32
CA VAL A 259 -2.34 19.26 3.04
C VAL A 259 -2.21 20.76 2.76
N ARG A 260 -2.23 21.15 1.49
CA ARG A 260 -2.48 22.55 1.12
C ARG A 260 -3.91 22.91 1.55
N ILE A 261 -4.05 24.06 2.21
CA ILE A 261 -5.34 24.61 2.65
C ILE A 261 -6.02 25.29 1.45
N PRO A 262 -7.33 25.05 1.20
CA PRO A 262 -8.08 25.75 0.17
C PRO A 262 -8.27 27.23 0.49
N GLU A 263 -8.37 28.06 -0.54
CA GLU A 263 -8.73 29.48 -0.41
C GLU A 263 -10.24 29.68 -0.19
N ASN A 264 -11.10 28.83 -0.76
CA ASN A 264 -12.57 28.96 -0.68
C ASN A 264 -13.10 30.39 -0.98
N PRO A 265 -12.79 30.96 -2.16
CA PRO A 265 -13.24 32.30 -2.51
C PRO A 265 -14.76 32.47 -2.43
N VAL A 266 -15.17 33.60 -1.85
CA VAL A 266 -16.57 33.99 -1.71
C VAL A 266 -17.04 34.64 -3.00
N GLY A 267 -18.20 34.21 -3.51
CA GLY A 267 -18.78 34.74 -4.74
C GLY A 267 -18.14 34.22 -6.04
N ALA A 268 -17.32 33.16 -5.97
CA ALA A 268 -16.80 32.51 -7.17
C ALA A 268 -17.93 31.85 -7.99
N THR A 269 -17.91 32.04 -9.30
CA THR A 269 -18.91 31.51 -10.25
C THR A 269 -18.31 30.40 -11.12
N PRO A 270 -19.11 29.47 -11.69
CA PRO A 270 -18.59 28.42 -12.58
C PRO A 270 -17.83 28.99 -13.79
N GLN A 271 -16.91 28.20 -14.36
CA GLN A 271 -15.96 28.53 -15.46
C GLN A 271 -14.60 29.03 -14.97
N LEU A 272 -13.58 29.04 -15.85
CA LEU A 272 -12.28 29.69 -15.65
C LEU A 272 -12.18 30.97 -16.47
N ASP A 273 -11.42 31.95 -16.00
CA ASP A 273 -10.95 33.04 -16.84
C ASP A 273 -9.86 32.52 -17.78
N VAL A 274 -9.92 32.88 -19.06
CA VAL A 274 -8.88 32.58 -20.06
C VAL A 274 -8.46 33.86 -20.78
N SER A 275 -7.15 34.04 -20.93
CA SER A 275 -6.57 35.14 -21.70
C SER A 275 -5.61 34.60 -22.74
N TYR A 276 -5.73 35.09 -23.97
CA TYR A 276 -4.91 34.71 -25.12
C TYR A 276 -3.91 35.78 -25.50
N TYR A 277 -2.71 35.35 -25.86
CA TYR A 277 -1.55 36.19 -26.11
C TYR A 277 -0.96 35.89 -27.48
N ALA A 278 -0.60 36.95 -28.20
CA ALA A 278 0.12 36.87 -29.45
C ALA A 278 1.60 36.70 -29.09
N LEU A 279 2.18 35.55 -29.40
CA LEU A 279 3.59 35.28 -29.12
C LEU A 279 4.43 35.54 -30.38
N VAL A 280 5.75 35.55 -30.19
CA VAL A 280 6.71 35.71 -31.29
C VAL A 280 7.72 34.57 -31.17
N THR A 281 7.56 33.55 -31.99
CA THR A 281 8.47 32.39 -32.05
C THR A 281 8.77 31.79 -30.67
N PRO A 282 7.75 31.44 -29.85
CA PRO A 282 7.99 30.89 -28.53
C PRO A 282 8.68 29.52 -28.64
N ALA A 283 9.55 29.23 -27.67
CA ALA A 283 10.18 27.92 -27.50
C ALA A 283 10.02 27.37 -26.08
N VAL A 284 9.55 28.23 -25.16
CA VAL A 284 9.23 27.96 -23.76
C VAL A 284 8.11 28.92 -23.34
N LEU A 285 7.47 28.64 -22.21
CA LEU A 285 6.43 29.50 -21.64
C LEU A 285 6.96 30.92 -21.39
N PRO A 286 6.27 31.96 -21.90
CA PRO A 286 6.66 33.34 -21.66
C PRO A 286 6.30 33.77 -20.23
N ASN A 287 6.86 34.90 -19.80
CA ASN A 287 6.33 35.59 -18.63
C ASN A 287 5.03 36.33 -18.97
N PHE A 288 3.89 35.68 -18.79
CA PHE A 288 2.56 36.25 -19.05
C PHE A 288 2.28 37.56 -18.30
N SER A 289 2.91 37.81 -17.15
CA SER A 289 2.69 39.07 -16.42
C SER A 289 3.30 40.29 -17.12
N SER A 290 4.22 40.07 -18.07
CA SER A 290 4.84 41.14 -18.88
C SER A 290 4.17 41.35 -20.23
N LEU A 291 3.14 40.56 -20.54
CA LEU A 291 2.44 40.58 -21.82
C LEU A 291 1.02 41.15 -21.65
N THR A 292 0.50 41.74 -22.72
CA THR A 292 -0.90 42.18 -22.78
C THR A 292 -1.70 41.16 -23.59
N PRO A 293 -2.77 40.58 -23.05
CA PRO A 293 -3.62 39.68 -23.83
C PRO A 293 -4.36 40.45 -24.92
N TYR A 294 -4.53 39.83 -26.10
CA TYR A 294 -5.33 40.42 -27.18
C TYR A 294 -6.80 40.00 -27.11
N LEU A 295 -7.10 38.94 -26.36
CA LEU A 295 -8.45 38.42 -26.14
C LEU A 295 -8.55 37.81 -24.74
N SER A 296 -9.62 38.12 -24.02
CA SER A 296 -9.97 37.48 -22.74
C SER A 296 -11.43 37.04 -22.76
N SER A 297 -11.73 35.90 -22.15
CA SER A 297 -13.06 35.29 -22.09
C SER A 297 -13.13 34.38 -20.85
N THR A 298 -14.25 33.67 -20.69
CA THR A 298 -14.35 32.51 -19.79
C THR A 298 -14.45 31.20 -20.57
N THR A 299 -14.15 30.08 -19.91
CA THR A 299 -14.31 28.71 -20.47
C THR A 299 -14.82 27.73 -19.41
N ALA A 300 -15.67 26.77 -19.80
CA ALA A 300 -16.20 25.77 -18.88
C ALA A 300 -15.19 24.66 -18.54
N ASP A 301 -14.26 24.37 -19.44
CA ASP A 301 -13.23 23.35 -19.26
C ASP A 301 -11.93 23.73 -19.98
N VAL A 302 -10.91 22.89 -19.80
CA VAL A 302 -9.64 22.93 -20.52
C VAL A 302 -9.47 21.59 -21.24
N ASN A 303 -10.22 21.43 -22.33
CA ASN A 303 -10.29 20.18 -23.11
C ASN A 303 -10.14 20.44 -24.61
N VAL A 304 -9.05 21.10 -24.99
CA VAL A 304 -8.73 21.37 -26.39
C VAL A 304 -7.91 20.20 -26.92
N VAL A 305 -8.58 19.27 -27.62
CA VAL A 305 -7.90 18.17 -28.30
C VAL A 305 -7.03 18.70 -29.45
N SER A 306 -6.02 17.92 -29.85
CA SER A 306 -5.09 18.30 -30.91
C SER A 306 -5.81 18.72 -32.20
N THR A 307 -5.43 19.88 -32.73
CA THR A 307 -5.97 20.49 -33.94
C THR A 307 -4.85 21.15 -34.76
N ASN A 308 -5.04 21.27 -36.08
CA ASN A 308 -4.17 22.09 -36.95
C ASN A 308 -4.80 23.45 -37.28
N GLY A 309 -5.91 23.79 -36.62
CA GLY A 309 -6.63 25.05 -36.79
C GLY A 309 -6.39 25.98 -35.61
N ASN A 310 -7.29 26.96 -35.44
CA ASN A 310 -7.19 27.87 -34.31
C ASN A 310 -7.25 27.12 -32.97
N PHE A 311 -6.35 27.46 -32.05
CA PHE A 311 -6.38 26.94 -30.69
C PHE A 311 -7.60 27.50 -29.95
N ALA A 312 -8.58 26.64 -29.66
CA ALA A 312 -9.83 27.03 -28.99
C ALA A 312 -10.49 28.27 -29.64
N THR A 313 -10.87 29.25 -28.83
CA THR A 313 -11.48 30.52 -29.28
C THR A 313 -10.45 31.63 -29.54
N SER A 314 -9.16 31.30 -29.55
CA SER A 314 -8.08 32.29 -29.65
C SER A 314 -8.06 33.04 -30.99
N GLY A 315 -8.56 32.43 -32.06
CA GLY A 315 -8.46 32.99 -33.42
C GLY A 315 -7.07 32.85 -34.07
N ARG A 316 -6.13 32.11 -33.45
CA ARG A 316 -4.79 31.84 -33.99
C ARG A 316 -4.48 30.35 -33.96
N ALA A 317 -3.89 29.84 -35.04
CA ALA A 317 -3.39 28.48 -35.12
C ALA A 317 -1.95 28.36 -34.62
N ASP A 318 -1.14 29.40 -34.88
CA ASP A 318 0.28 29.44 -34.59
C ASP A 318 0.64 30.63 -33.66
N ASP A 319 1.77 30.51 -32.96
CA ASP A 319 2.37 31.52 -32.08
C ASP A 319 1.35 32.10 -31.07
N VAL A 320 0.64 31.22 -30.36
CA VAL A 320 -0.43 31.58 -29.43
C VAL A 320 -0.12 31.12 -28.01
N GLY A 321 -0.35 32.00 -27.04
CA GLY A 321 -0.30 31.67 -25.61
C GLY A 321 -1.69 31.69 -25.01
N ALA A 322 -1.95 30.83 -24.03
CA ALA A 322 -3.17 30.86 -23.23
C ALA A 322 -2.85 30.80 -21.73
N LEU A 323 -3.54 31.62 -20.95
CA LEU A 323 -3.45 31.66 -19.50
C LEU A 323 -4.84 31.46 -18.91
N TYR A 324 -5.05 30.31 -18.27
CA TYR A 324 -6.25 30.01 -17.52
C TYR A 324 -6.03 30.34 -16.04
N ARG A 325 -6.99 31.04 -15.43
CA ARG A 325 -6.98 31.42 -14.01
C ARG A 325 -8.35 31.19 -13.38
N GLY A 326 -8.32 30.76 -12.12
CA GLY A 326 -9.53 30.57 -11.33
C GLY A 326 -9.25 29.60 -10.19
N TRP A 327 -10.19 28.72 -9.96
CA TRP A 327 -10.23 27.82 -8.83
C TRP A 327 -10.63 26.42 -9.28
N VAL A 328 -10.00 25.41 -8.66
CA VAL A 328 -10.41 24.02 -8.76
C VAL A 328 -11.01 23.56 -7.43
N ASN A 329 -12.23 23.04 -7.45
CA ASN A 329 -12.91 22.53 -6.27
C ASN A 329 -12.56 21.06 -6.03
N ILE A 330 -11.86 20.78 -4.93
CA ILE A 330 -11.45 19.47 -4.49
C ILE A 330 -12.53 18.88 -3.56
N PRO A 331 -13.20 17.78 -3.95
CA PRO A 331 -14.31 17.23 -3.17
C PRO A 331 -13.86 16.55 -1.87
N THR A 332 -12.69 15.91 -1.89
CA THR A 332 -12.18 15.11 -0.75
C THR A 332 -10.70 15.42 -0.55
N ALA A 333 -10.30 15.63 0.71
CA ALA A 333 -8.91 15.82 1.05
C ALA A 333 -8.08 14.57 0.71
N GLY A 334 -6.83 14.76 0.29
CA GLY A 334 -5.91 13.65 -0.03
C GLY A 334 -4.93 13.98 -1.14
N ALA A 335 -4.31 12.94 -1.70
CA ALA A 335 -3.39 13.04 -2.81
C ALA A 335 -4.14 13.21 -4.14
N TRP A 336 -3.90 14.32 -4.83
CA TRP A 336 -4.47 14.62 -6.14
C TRP A 336 -3.36 14.70 -7.18
N THR A 337 -3.50 13.93 -8.26
CA THR A 337 -2.60 13.97 -9.40
C THR A 337 -3.25 14.78 -10.51
N PHE A 338 -2.57 15.83 -10.96
CA PHE A 338 -2.97 16.64 -12.10
C PHE A 338 -2.17 16.23 -13.33
N PHE A 339 -2.78 16.38 -14.49
CA PHE A 339 -2.20 16.03 -15.78
C PHE A 339 -2.40 17.20 -16.75
N THR A 340 -1.38 17.51 -17.53
CA THR A 340 -1.50 18.35 -18.72
C THR A 340 -1.04 17.56 -19.92
N SER A 341 -1.91 17.43 -20.93
CA SER A 341 -1.54 16.93 -22.25
C SER A 341 -1.53 18.11 -23.20
N SER A 342 -0.38 18.47 -23.73
CA SER A 342 -0.24 19.70 -24.52
C SER A 342 0.68 19.59 -25.73
N ASP A 343 0.37 20.40 -26.74
CA ASP A 343 1.13 20.67 -27.97
C ASP A 343 1.06 22.19 -28.21
N ASP A 344 2.09 22.99 -27.96
CA ASP A 344 3.40 22.68 -27.37
C ASP A 344 3.33 22.70 -25.83
N GLY A 345 4.07 23.62 -25.19
CA GLY A 345 4.38 23.56 -23.78
C GLY A 345 3.29 24.08 -22.85
N SER A 346 3.19 23.49 -21.66
CA SER A 346 2.26 23.89 -20.61
C SER A 346 2.83 23.78 -19.19
N ARG A 347 2.19 24.47 -18.25
CA ARG A 347 2.48 24.39 -16.82
C ARG A 347 1.19 24.56 -16.02
N LEU A 348 0.96 23.67 -15.05
CA LEU A 348 -0.17 23.76 -14.12
C LEU A 348 0.34 24.02 -12.71
N LEU A 349 -0.24 25.04 -12.08
CA LEU A 349 0.03 25.41 -10.70
C LEU A 349 -1.25 25.32 -9.87
N ILE A 350 -1.10 24.87 -8.63
CA ILE A 350 -2.12 24.97 -7.58
C ILE A 350 -1.57 25.89 -6.48
N GLY A 351 -2.23 27.02 -6.27
CA GLY A 351 -1.63 28.16 -5.59
C GLY A 351 -0.38 28.65 -6.31
N ASN A 352 0.73 28.67 -5.56
CA ASN A 352 2.05 29.05 -6.07
C ASN A 352 2.93 27.83 -6.41
N THR A 353 2.45 26.62 -6.15
CA THR A 353 3.22 25.39 -6.37
C THR A 353 3.03 24.92 -7.81
N VAL A 354 4.14 24.76 -8.54
CA VAL A 354 4.13 24.09 -9.84
C VAL A 354 3.90 22.61 -9.60
N VAL A 355 2.76 22.10 -10.09
CA VAL A 355 2.38 20.69 -9.95
C VAL A 355 2.72 19.91 -11.20
N VAL A 356 2.46 20.48 -12.38
CA VAL A 356 2.82 19.88 -13.67
C VAL A 356 3.68 20.84 -14.46
N SER A 357 4.79 20.35 -15.00
CA SER A 357 5.69 21.10 -15.88
C SER A 357 5.88 20.31 -17.18
N ASN A 358 5.33 20.81 -18.27
CA ASN A 358 5.43 20.26 -19.61
C ASN A 358 5.92 21.35 -20.57
N ASP A 359 6.96 22.09 -20.20
CA ASP A 359 7.45 23.24 -20.97
C ASP A 359 8.43 22.80 -22.07
N GLY A 360 8.60 23.64 -23.09
CA GLY A 360 9.41 23.37 -24.27
C GLY A 360 8.58 23.05 -25.52
N LEU A 361 9.28 22.89 -26.65
CA LEU A 361 8.67 22.48 -27.92
C LEU A 361 8.51 20.97 -27.98
N HIS A 362 7.30 20.51 -28.29
CA HIS A 362 6.98 19.10 -28.45
C HIS A 362 5.56 18.94 -29.02
N GLY A 363 5.31 17.83 -29.71
CA GLY A 363 3.94 17.44 -30.06
C GLY A 363 3.09 17.12 -28.82
N MET A 364 1.81 16.78 -29.03
CA MET A 364 0.88 16.42 -27.94
C MET A 364 1.41 15.33 -27.01
N VAL A 365 1.90 15.72 -25.83
CA VAL A 365 2.49 14.84 -24.80
C VAL A 365 1.86 15.14 -23.45
N GLU A 366 1.63 14.09 -22.66
CA GLU A 366 1.11 14.20 -21.30
C GLU A 366 2.24 14.22 -20.25
N GLN A 367 2.12 15.13 -19.28
CA GLN A 367 2.90 15.13 -18.04
C GLN A 367 1.96 15.18 -16.84
N SER A 368 2.47 14.81 -15.67
CA SER A 368 1.69 14.81 -14.43
C SER A 368 2.51 15.14 -13.19
N GLY A 369 1.80 15.44 -12.11
CA GLY A 369 2.38 15.60 -10.78
C GLY A 369 1.32 15.55 -9.70
N THR A 370 1.74 15.19 -8.48
CA THR A 370 0.85 14.93 -7.34
C THR A 370 1.07 15.96 -6.24
N ILE A 371 -0.02 16.43 -5.62
CA ILE A 371 -0.03 17.34 -4.48
C ILE A 371 -1.09 16.90 -3.45
N LEU A 372 -0.79 17.09 -2.16
CA LEU A 372 -1.76 16.87 -1.09
C LEU A 372 -2.64 18.11 -0.91
N LEU A 373 -3.95 17.96 -1.12
CA LEU A 373 -4.93 19.06 -1.05
C LEU A 373 -5.99 18.76 0.00
N GLY A 374 -6.40 19.78 0.76
CA GLY A 374 -7.62 19.74 1.55
C GLY A 374 -8.86 19.85 0.65
N ALA A 375 -10.03 19.41 1.14
CA ALA A 375 -11.29 19.61 0.42
C ALA A 375 -11.67 21.09 0.37
N GLY A 376 -12.11 21.58 -0.78
CA GLY A 376 -12.44 22.99 -1.01
C GLY A 376 -11.85 23.53 -2.32
N LYS A 377 -12.04 24.83 -2.57
CA LYS A 377 -11.56 25.51 -3.77
C LYS A 377 -10.12 25.99 -3.59
N HIS A 378 -9.23 25.53 -4.47
CA HIS A 378 -7.83 25.95 -4.52
C HIS A 378 -7.57 26.84 -5.73
N ALA A 379 -6.74 27.87 -5.57
CA ALA A 379 -6.30 28.66 -6.71
C ALA A 379 -5.64 27.76 -7.75
N MET A 380 -6.02 27.92 -9.01
CA MET A 380 -5.45 27.18 -10.13
C MET A 380 -5.01 28.14 -11.23
N ARG A 381 -3.82 27.86 -11.78
CA ARG A 381 -3.31 28.55 -12.96
C ARG A 381 -2.77 27.53 -13.95
N ILE A 382 -3.21 27.61 -15.20
CA ILE A 382 -2.66 26.83 -16.30
C ILE A 382 -2.11 27.80 -17.33
N GLU A 383 -0.85 27.58 -17.68
CA GLU A 383 -0.11 28.34 -18.69
C GLU A 383 0.15 27.42 -19.87
N PHE A 384 -0.02 27.94 -21.08
CA PHE A 384 0.13 27.19 -22.32
C PHE A 384 0.73 28.08 -23.41
N PHE A 385 1.55 27.50 -24.27
CA PHE A 385 1.91 28.10 -25.55
C PHE A 385 1.91 27.06 -26.67
N GLU A 386 1.69 27.53 -27.88
CA GLU A 386 1.93 26.82 -29.11
C GLU A 386 2.74 27.72 -30.05
N ARG A 387 3.62 27.08 -30.83
CA ARG A 387 4.44 27.78 -31.82
C ARG A 387 3.96 27.53 -33.25
N THR A 388 4.04 26.29 -33.71
CA THR A 388 3.61 25.91 -35.06
C THR A 388 3.10 24.48 -35.09
N GLY A 389 2.17 24.20 -36.00
CA GLY A 389 1.78 22.83 -36.34
C GLY A 389 0.52 22.40 -35.60
N GLY A 390 0.65 21.40 -34.72
CA GLY A 390 -0.47 20.91 -33.91
C GLY A 390 -0.64 21.77 -32.66
N ALA A 391 -1.87 22.06 -32.28
CA ALA A 391 -2.19 22.79 -31.05
C ALA A 391 -3.14 21.97 -30.17
N GLY A 392 -2.86 21.83 -28.89
CA GLY A 392 -3.72 21.10 -27.95
C GLY A 392 -3.40 21.37 -26.50
N MET A 393 -4.42 21.37 -25.65
CA MET A 393 -4.29 21.51 -24.19
C MET A 393 -5.48 20.83 -23.51
N VAL A 394 -5.21 19.70 -22.86
CA VAL A 394 -6.18 18.96 -22.05
C VAL A 394 -5.67 18.91 -20.61
N ALA A 395 -6.48 19.39 -19.67
CA ALA A 395 -6.17 19.32 -18.24
C ALA A 395 -7.07 18.29 -17.55
N SER A 396 -6.43 17.29 -16.95
CA SER A 396 -7.11 16.17 -16.27
C SER A 396 -6.65 16.06 -14.83
N TRP A 397 -7.43 15.35 -14.02
CA TRP A 397 -7.11 15.08 -12.61
C TRP A 397 -7.42 13.63 -12.24
N GLN A 398 -6.86 13.17 -11.13
CA GLN A 398 -7.16 11.91 -10.46
C GLN A 398 -7.01 12.14 -8.95
N GLY A 399 -7.89 11.54 -8.15
CA GLY A 399 -7.89 11.75 -6.69
C GLY A 399 -8.46 10.55 -5.93
N PRO A 400 -8.62 10.68 -4.59
CA PRO A 400 -9.21 9.62 -3.76
C PRO A 400 -10.61 9.26 -4.26
N ALA A 401 -10.81 7.99 -4.63
CA ALA A 401 -12.06 7.48 -5.24
C ALA A 401 -12.50 8.20 -6.54
N VAL A 402 -11.61 8.96 -7.20
CA VAL A 402 -11.86 9.63 -8.47
C VAL A 402 -10.88 9.10 -9.51
N ALA A 403 -11.39 8.36 -10.51
CA ALA A 403 -10.59 7.88 -11.62
C ALA A 403 -10.10 9.05 -12.49
N LYS A 404 -9.00 8.84 -13.22
CA LYS A 404 -8.45 9.87 -14.11
C LYS A 404 -9.50 10.31 -15.13
N ALA A 405 -9.76 11.61 -15.18
CA ALA A 405 -10.67 12.23 -16.14
C ALA A 405 -10.29 13.69 -16.39
N VAL A 406 -10.75 14.25 -17.51
CA VAL A 406 -10.74 15.70 -17.75
C VAL A 406 -11.44 16.39 -16.58
N MET A 407 -10.87 17.48 -16.08
CA MET A 407 -11.48 18.24 -14.98
C MET A 407 -12.89 18.69 -15.41
N PRO A 408 -13.95 18.27 -14.71
CA PRO A 408 -15.31 18.58 -15.12
C PRO A 408 -15.60 20.07 -14.88
N ALA A 409 -16.46 20.66 -15.71
CA ALA A 409 -16.87 22.06 -15.55
C ALA A 409 -17.46 22.39 -14.16
N SER A 410 -18.07 21.40 -13.49
CA SER A 410 -18.58 21.54 -12.13
C SER A 410 -17.50 21.71 -11.06
N ALA A 411 -16.24 21.42 -11.38
CA ALA A 411 -15.09 21.61 -10.49
C ALA A 411 -14.37 22.94 -10.72
N LEU A 412 -14.72 23.72 -11.75
CA LEU A 412 -13.96 24.88 -12.19
C LEU A 412 -14.74 26.19 -11.96
N PHE A 413 -14.09 27.13 -11.29
CA PHE A 413 -14.69 28.41 -10.89
C PHE A 413 -13.74 29.58 -11.14
N HIS A 414 -14.27 30.80 -11.28
CA HIS A 414 -13.50 32.03 -11.48
C HIS A 414 -14.12 33.18 -10.68
N GLY A 415 -13.41 34.31 -10.64
CA GLY A 415 -13.80 35.47 -9.83
C GLY A 415 -13.83 35.18 -8.33
N GLY A 416 -14.69 35.90 -7.62
CA GLY A 416 -14.76 35.88 -6.16
C GLY A 416 -13.60 36.60 -5.48
N ALA A 417 -13.75 36.85 -4.18
CA ALA A 417 -12.68 37.38 -3.33
C ALA A 417 -12.15 36.26 -2.45
N ASP A 418 -10.83 36.12 -2.41
CA ASP A 418 -10.15 35.33 -1.38
C ASP A 418 -10.27 36.11 -0.06
N LEU A 419 -11.31 35.79 0.70
CA LEU A 419 -11.49 36.26 2.06
C LEU A 419 -10.82 35.25 2.98
N ALA A 420 -9.48 35.22 2.98
CA ALA A 420 -8.71 34.29 3.82
C ALA A 420 -9.10 34.35 5.32
N SER A 421 -9.74 35.43 5.76
CA SER A 421 -10.24 35.64 7.12
C SER A 421 -11.69 35.22 7.37
N ASP A 422 -12.42 34.77 6.35
CA ASP A 422 -13.74 34.16 6.45
C ASP A 422 -13.56 32.65 6.73
N LEU A 423 -13.36 32.34 8.02
CA LEU A 423 -12.98 31.02 8.50
C LEU A 423 -14.15 30.05 8.52
N ASP A 424 -15.39 30.54 8.63
CA ASP A 424 -16.60 29.72 8.57
C ASP A 424 -17.21 29.63 7.16
N ASN A 425 -16.64 30.36 6.18
CA ASN A 425 -17.09 30.44 4.79
C ASN A 425 -18.53 30.98 4.67
N SER A 426 -18.95 31.86 5.58
CA SER A 426 -20.28 32.50 5.57
C SER A 426 -20.42 33.57 4.49
N GLY A 427 -19.31 34.03 3.93
CA GLY A 427 -19.25 35.15 3.00
C GLY A 427 -18.95 36.50 3.66
N THR A 428 -18.75 36.53 4.98
CA THR A 428 -18.52 37.73 5.77
C THR A 428 -17.52 37.45 6.88
N VAL A 429 -16.55 38.34 7.10
CA VAL A 429 -15.65 38.28 8.26
C VAL A 429 -16.31 38.95 9.46
N SER A 430 -16.56 38.18 10.51
CA SER A 430 -17.46 38.54 11.62
C SER A 430 -17.10 37.82 12.94
N GLY A 431 -17.97 37.94 13.95
CA GLY A 431 -17.82 37.31 15.28
C GLY A 431 -17.56 35.79 15.26
N PRO A 432 -18.30 34.99 14.47
CA PRO A 432 -18.00 33.58 14.23
C PRO A 432 -16.56 33.29 13.81
N ASP A 433 -16.00 34.05 12.86
CA ASP A 433 -14.62 33.87 12.42
C ASP A 433 -13.63 34.17 13.53
N LEU A 434 -13.87 35.24 14.28
CA LEU A 434 -13.07 35.56 15.46
C LEU A 434 -13.10 34.42 16.49
N SER A 435 -14.25 33.77 16.67
CA SER A 435 -14.37 32.62 17.58
C SER A 435 -13.54 31.42 17.10
N ILE A 436 -13.49 31.15 15.80
CA ILE A 436 -12.67 30.07 15.21
C ILE A 436 -11.18 30.42 15.35
N MET A 437 -10.81 31.68 15.14
CA MET A 437 -9.44 32.13 15.30
C MET A 437 -8.97 32.00 16.76
N LEU A 438 -9.78 32.47 17.71
CA LEU A 438 -9.45 32.41 19.13
C LEU A 438 -9.41 30.97 19.67
N SER A 439 -10.26 30.08 19.16
CA SER A 439 -10.19 28.65 19.53
C SER A 439 -8.95 27.94 18.97
N SER A 440 -8.38 28.49 17.90
CA SER A 440 -7.16 27.99 17.27
C SER A 440 -5.89 28.71 17.73
N TRP A 441 -5.99 29.62 18.70
CA TRP A 441 -4.88 30.48 19.12
C TRP A 441 -3.69 29.68 19.63
N GLY A 442 -2.50 29.93 19.07
CA GLY A 442 -1.27 29.23 19.39
C GLY A 442 -1.10 27.88 18.68
N ASN A 443 -2.05 27.46 17.83
CA ASN A 443 -1.87 26.31 16.95
C ASN A 443 -0.87 26.62 15.83
N SER A 444 -0.20 25.58 15.32
CA SER A 444 0.67 25.69 14.16
C SER A 444 -0.14 25.51 12.87
N GLY A 445 -0.20 26.57 12.05
CA GLY A 445 -0.90 26.60 10.78
C GLY A 445 -2.42 26.50 10.88
N GLY A 446 -3.03 26.18 9.74
CA GLY A 446 -4.45 25.84 9.65
C GLY A 446 -5.31 26.96 9.09
N PRO A 447 -6.63 26.76 8.99
CA PRO A 447 -7.51 27.74 8.39
C PRO A 447 -7.42 29.10 9.09
N ALA A 448 -7.17 29.11 10.41
CA ALA A 448 -6.98 30.32 11.21
C ALA A 448 -5.59 30.97 11.07
N ASP A 449 -4.62 30.32 10.43
CA ASP A 449 -3.33 30.93 10.04
C ASP A 449 -3.53 31.66 8.71
N VAL A 450 -4.28 32.76 8.80
CA VAL A 450 -4.77 33.52 7.64
C VAL A 450 -3.63 34.25 6.92
N ASN A 451 -2.53 34.53 7.63
CA ASN A 451 -1.34 35.13 7.04
C ASN A 451 -0.35 34.07 6.50
N ARG A 452 -0.58 32.78 6.80
CA ARG A 452 0.18 31.62 6.37
C ARG A 452 1.64 31.64 6.84
N ASP A 453 1.90 32.18 8.04
CA ASP A 453 3.22 32.23 8.66
C ASP A 453 3.56 30.97 9.48
N GLY A 454 2.59 30.07 9.63
CA GLY A 454 2.71 28.81 10.35
C GLY A 454 2.29 28.89 11.82
N ASN A 455 1.84 30.04 12.33
CA ASN A 455 1.40 30.19 13.72
C ASN A 455 0.14 31.03 13.82
N VAL A 456 -0.93 30.51 14.42
CA VAL A 456 -2.14 31.31 14.68
C VAL A 456 -1.89 32.25 15.86
N ASN A 457 -1.70 33.54 15.57
CA ASN A 457 -1.32 34.52 16.57
C ASN A 457 -1.93 35.93 16.35
N ALA A 458 -1.39 36.93 17.03
CA ALA A 458 -1.86 38.31 16.92
C ALA A 458 -1.73 38.90 15.50
N ALA A 459 -0.80 38.40 14.68
CA ALA A 459 -0.67 38.77 13.29
C ALA A 459 -1.88 38.30 12.47
N ASP A 460 -2.34 37.06 12.67
CA ASP A 460 -3.56 36.53 12.04
C ASP A 460 -4.79 37.30 12.47
N LEU A 461 -4.88 37.61 13.77
CA LEU A 461 -5.97 38.44 14.29
C LEU A 461 -5.98 39.82 13.68
N ALA A 462 -4.81 40.42 13.45
CA ALA A 462 -4.73 41.71 12.77
C ALA A 462 -5.24 41.62 11.33
N VAL A 463 -4.89 40.55 10.60
CA VAL A 463 -5.41 40.31 9.23
C VAL A 463 -6.92 40.11 9.26
N LEU A 464 -7.44 39.28 10.17
CA LEU A 464 -8.88 39.05 10.31
C LEU A 464 -9.64 40.34 10.63
N LEU A 465 -9.18 41.11 11.62
CA LEU A 465 -9.82 42.37 11.98
C LEU A 465 -9.71 43.43 10.86
N SER A 466 -8.65 43.39 10.04
CA SER A 466 -8.52 44.29 8.89
C SER A 466 -9.50 43.97 7.77
N ALA A 467 -9.93 42.71 7.70
CA ALA A 467 -10.91 42.23 6.73
C ALA A 467 -12.35 42.25 7.28
N TRP A 468 -12.59 42.80 8.47
CA TRP A 468 -13.89 42.78 9.15
C TRP A 468 -15.01 43.42 8.33
N THR A 469 -16.13 42.70 8.20
CA THR A 469 -17.27 43.14 7.39
C THR A 469 -18.59 43.25 8.16
N GLY A 470 -18.68 42.74 9.40
CA GLY A 470 -19.92 42.80 10.18
C GLY A 470 -19.80 42.22 11.57
#